data_AF-A0A0K2GF01-F1
#
_entry.id   AF-A0A0K2GF01-F1
#
_cell.length_a   1.000
_cell.length_b   1.000
_cell.length_c   1.000
_cell.angle_alpha   90.00
_cell.angle_beta   90.00
_cell.angle_gamma   90.00
#
_symmetry.space_group_name_H-M   'P 1'
#
loop_
_entity.id
_entity.type
_entity.pdbx_description
1 polymer ?
#
loop_
_entity_poly.entity_id
_entity_poly.type
_entity_poly.pdbx_seq_one_letter_code
_entity_poly.pdbx_strand_id
1 'polypeptide(L)'
;MNRFDDLLQRITLLNTQLQPVKDHLGSDTRKMLYVKLWSIVGELNAMLHLGLDNTALDLKVDGHRIIIHYWSGVGGSVETEVSVFIDRSFAVQRHTKNLATGNVTMT
;
A
#
# COMPACT_ATOMS: atom_id res chain seq x y z
N MET A 1 -23.79 0.58 0.12
CA MET A 1 -22.42 0.78 -0.41
C MET A 1 -21.53 -0.29 0.23
N ASN A 2 -20.81 -1.11 -0.55
CA ASN A 2 -19.98 -2.18 0.01
C ASN A 2 -18.71 -1.56 0.66
N ARG A 3 -18.25 -2.11 1.80
CA ARG A 3 -17.06 -1.63 2.53
C ARG A 3 -15.83 -1.52 1.63
N PHE A 4 -15.68 -2.45 0.68
CA PHE A 4 -14.58 -2.40 -0.28
C PHE A 4 -14.66 -1.18 -1.22
N ASP A 5 -15.86 -0.81 -1.67
CA ASP A 5 -16.05 0.34 -2.55
C ASP A 5 -15.78 1.66 -1.81
N ASP A 6 -16.11 1.73 -0.52
CA ASP A 6 -15.74 2.85 0.35
C ASP A 6 -14.22 3.00 0.46
N LEU A 7 -13.51 1.89 0.69
CA LEU A 7 -12.04 1.88 0.72
C LEU A 7 -11.45 2.33 -0.62
N LEU A 8 -11.93 1.79 -1.75
CA LEU A 8 -11.51 2.22 -3.08
C LEU A 8 -11.70 3.73 -3.28
N GLN A 9 -12.86 4.26 -2.93
CA GLN A 9 -13.18 5.68 -3.10
C GLN A 9 -12.29 6.55 -2.22
N ARG A 10 -12.09 6.18 -0.96
CA ARG A 10 -11.23 6.90 -0.01
C ARG A 10 -9.78 6.94 -0.48
N ILE A 11 -9.22 5.81 -0.91
CA ILE A 11 -7.85 5.74 -1.42
C ILE A 11 -7.70 6.58 -2.69
N THR A 12 -8.66 6.49 -3.62
CA THR A 12 -8.67 7.27 -4.86
C THR A 12 -8.68 8.77 -4.57
N LEU A 13 -9.54 9.21 -3.64
CA LEU A 13 -9.62 10.61 -3.23
C LEU A 13 -8.30 11.10 -2.61
N LEU A 14 -7.73 10.33 -1.69
CA LEU A 14 -6.48 10.70 -1.03
C LEU A 14 -5.31 10.78 -2.01
N ASN A 15 -5.18 9.81 -2.92
CA ASN A 15 -4.14 9.84 -3.95
C ASN A 15 -4.31 11.02 -4.91
N THR A 16 -5.54 11.37 -5.28
CA THR A 16 -5.84 12.56 -6.10
C THR A 16 -5.41 13.84 -5.38
N GLN A 17 -5.67 13.95 -4.08
CA GLN A 17 -5.24 15.09 -3.25
C GLN A 17 -3.72 15.13 -3.04
N LEU A 18 -3.05 13.97 -3.06
CA LEU A 18 -1.61 13.86 -2.87
C LEU A 18 -0.81 14.31 -4.10
N GLN A 19 -1.32 14.06 -5.31
CA GLN A 19 -0.67 14.42 -6.59
C GLN A 19 -0.13 15.86 -6.62
N PRO A 20 -0.92 16.92 -6.38
CA PRO A 20 -0.44 18.30 -6.48
C PRO A 20 0.59 18.67 -5.40
N VAL A 21 0.66 17.93 -4.29
CA VAL A 21 1.55 18.23 -3.15
C VAL A 21 2.71 17.24 -3.03
N LYS A 22 2.85 16.29 -3.96
CA LYS A 22 3.82 15.19 -3.89
C LYS A 22 5.26 15.69 -3.88
N ASP A 23 5.56 16.70 -4.69
CA ASP A 23 6.92 17.24 -4.85
C ASP A 23 7.26 18.32 -3.80
N HIS A 24 6.27 18.75 -3.01
CA HIS A 24 6.46 19.72 -1.95
C HIS A 24 7.02 19.02 -0.70
N LEU A 25 8.36 18.99 -0.59
CA LEU A 25 9.04 18.50 0.60
C LEU A 25 8.62 19.34 1.82
N GLY A 26 8.15 18.70 2.90
CA GLY A 26 7.81 19.36 4.16
C GLY A 26 6.37 19.87 4.31
N SER A 27 5.50 19.72 3.30
CA SER A 27 4.09 20.13 3.41
C SER A 27 3.34 19.35 4.50
N ASP A 28 2.71 20.08 5.44
CA ASP A 28 1.87 19.47 6.47
C ASP A 28 0.62 18.80 5.88
N THR A 29 0.08 19.36 4.80
CA THR A 29 -0.98 18.71 4.01
C THR A 29 -0.53 17.37 3.47
N ARG A 30 0.68 17.30 2.90
CA ARG A 30 1.26 16.03 2.43
C ARG A 30 1.38 15.03 3.58
N LYS A 31 1.96 15.43 4.72
CA LYS A 31 2.07 14.56 5.90
C LYS A 31 0.71 14.04 6.36
N MET A 32 -0.28 14.92 6.47
CA MET A 32 -1.64 14.56 6.86
C MET A 32 -2.27 13.55 5.90
N LEU A 33 -2.11 13.73 4.58
CA LEU A 33 -2.63 12.80 3.57
C LEU A 33 -1.95 11.43 3.68
N TYR A 34 -0.63 11.37 3.88
CA TYR A 34 0.08 10.11 4.14
C TYR A 34 -0.38 9.44 5.43
N VAL A 35 -0.61 10.18 6.52
CA VAL A 35 -1.17 9.64 7.76
C VAL A 35 -2.53 8.98 7.52
N LYS A 36 -3.40 9.59 6.71
CA LYS A 36 -4.70 9.00 6.35
C LYS A 36 -4.55 7.74 5.50
N LEU A 37 -3.64 7.71 4.53
CA LEU A 37 -3.33 6.51 3.75
C LEU A 37 -2.80 5.39 4.64
N TRP A 38 -1.88 5.69 5.55
CA TRP A 38 -1.35 4.72 6.53
C TRP A 38 -2.42 4.21 7.49
N SER A 39 -3.39 5.03 7.88
CA SER A 39 -4.52 4.55 8.67
C SER A 39 -5.34 3.48 7.94
N ILE A 40 -5.57 3.64 6.63
CA ILE A 40 -6.24 2.63 5.80
C ILE A 40 -5.40 1.35 5.71
N VAL A 41 -4.08 1.48 5.56
CA VAL A 41 -3.16 0.33 5.54
C VAL A 41 -3.20 -0.41 6.87
N GLY A 42 -3.21 0.30 8.00
CA GLY A 42 -3.35 -0.30 9.32
C GLY A 42 -4.65 -1.09 9.47
N GLU A 43 -5.76 -0.54 8.96
CA GLU A 43 -7.06 -1.23 8.92
C GLU A 43 -6.99 -2.52 8.09
N LEU A 44 -6.43 -2.44 6.87
CA LEU A 44 -6.27 -3.60 5.98
C LEU A 44 -5.32 -4.66 6.57
N ASN A 45 -4.20 -4.23 7.18
CA ASN A 45 -3.23 -5.11 7.81
C ASN A 45 -3.85 -5.91 8.98
N ALA A 46 -4.66 -5.25 9.81
CA ALA A 46 -5.35 -5.89 10.92
C ALA A 46 -6.48 -6.81 10.43
N MET A 47 -7.27 -6.37 9.46
CA MET A 47 -8.43 -7.12 8.96
C MET A 47 -8.04 -8.37 8.16
N LEU A 48 -6.94 -8.31 7.40
CA LEU A 48 -6.51 -9.38 6.49
C LEU A 48 -5.25 -10.11 6.98
N HIS A 49 -4.77 -9.79 8.18
CA HIS A 49 -3.57 -10.39 8.78
C HIS A 49 -2.34 -10.33 7.85
N LEU A 50 -2.10 -9.17 7.24
CA LEU A 50 -1.08 -9.03 6.19
C LEU A 50 0.37 -9.11 6.70
N GLY A 51 0.62 -8.88 7.99
CA GLY A 51 1.97 -8.95 8.55
C GLY A 51 2.94 -7.95 7.92
N LEU A 52 2.49 -6.70 7.73
CA LEU A 52 3.29 -5.64 7.11
C LEU A 52 4.25 -4.99 8.13
N ASP A 53 5.56 -5.14 7.91
CA ASP A 53 6.62 -4.51 8.69
C ASP A 53 7.07 -3.20 7.98
N ASN A 54 6.57 -2.06 8.45
CA ASN A 54 6.66 -0.74 7.81
C ASN A 54 8.11 -0.27 7.50
N THR A 55 8.59 -0.47 6.27
CA THR A 55 9.92 0.07 5.85
C THR A 55 9.85 1.09 4.73
N ALA A 56 8.95 0.94 3.77
CA ALA A 56 8.36 2.06 3.03
C ALA A 56 7.21 1.54 2.17
N LEU A 57 6.06 2.20 2.26
CA LEU A 57 4.78 1.67 1.82
C LEU A 57 4.03 2.69 0.96
N ASP A 58 3.48 2.22 -0.15
CA ASP A 58 2.63 2.97 -1.08
C ASP A 58 1.28 2.25 -1.22
N LEU A 59 0.20 3.03 -1.34
CA LEU A 59 -1.17 2.54 -1.38
C LEU A 59 -1.88 3.09 -2.61
N LYS A 60 -2.26 2.21 -3.53
CA LYS A 60 -2.86 2.57 -4.81
C LYS A 60 -4.15 1.80 -5.07
N VAL A 61 -4.90 2.30 -6.04
CA VAL A 61 -6.03 1.60 -6.64
C VAL A 61 -5.70 1.38 -8.11
N ASP A 62 -5.97 0.16 -8.60
CA ASP A 62 -5.93 -0.18 -10.01
C ASP A 62 -7.23 -0.90 -10.39
N GLY A 63 -8.07 -0.23 -11.16
CA GLY A 63 -9.43 -0.70 -11.50
C GLY A 63 -10.26 -1.04 -10.26
N HIS A 64 -10.41 -2.34 -9.98
CA HIS A 64 -11.19 -2.89 -8.86
C HIS A 64 -10.32 -3.50 -7.75
N ARG A 65 -9.03 -3.19 -7.71
CA ARG A 65 -8.10 -3.73 -6.72
C ARG A 65 -7.44 -2.63 -5.90
N ILE A 66 -7.22 -2.94 -4.63
CA ILE A 66 -6.33 -2.17 -3.76
C ILE A 66 -4.95 -2.81 -3.86
N ILE A 67 -3.92 -2.00 -4.05
CA ILE A 67 -2.53 -2.43 -4.14
C ILE A 67 -1.77 -1.78 -2.99
N ILE A 68 -1.22 -2.60 -2.11
CA ILE A 68 -0.26 -2.18 -1.09
C ILE A 68 1.12 -2.59 -1.59
N HIS A 69 1.98 -1.62 -1.81
CA HIS A 69 3.35 -1.85 -2.24
C HIS A 69 4.28 -1.52 -1.08
N TYR A 70 5.19 -2.41 -0.72
CA TYR A 70 6.16 -2.13 0.32
C TYR A 70 7.48 -2.83 0.10
N TRP A 71 8.55 -2.24 0.64
CA TRP A 71 9.83 -2.91 0.76
C TRP A 71 9.93 -3.65 2.08
N SER A 72 10.57 -4.81 2.06
CA SER A 72 10.88 -5.59 3.25
C SER A 72 12.33 -6.08 3.19
N GLY A 73 12.98 -6.09 4.35
CA GLY A 73 14.30 -6.67 4.54
C GLY A 73 14.67 -6.72 6.02
N VAL A 74 15.78 -7.40 6.31
CA VAL A 74 16.27 -7.62 7.67
C VAL A 74 17.43 -6.67 7.94
N GLY A 75 17.44 -6.03 9.12
CA GLY A 75 18.58 -5.22 9.58
C GLY A 75 18.82 -3.92 8.80
N GLY A 76 17.76 -3.31 8.23
CA GLY A 76 17.86 -2.04 7.50
C GLY A 76 18.24 -2.17 6.01
N SER A 77 18.35 -3.40 5.51
CA SER A 77 18.49 -3.68 4.08
C SER A 77 17.11 -3.69 3.39
N VAL A 78 17.08 -3.33 2.10
CA VAL A 78 15.91 -3.48 1.23
C VAL A 78 16.19 -4.66 0.30
N GLU A 79 15.73 -5.84 0.69
CA GLU A 79 16.04 -7.11 -0.01
C GLU A 79 14.90 -7.55 -0.92
N THR A 80 13.67 -7.21 -0.55
CA THR A 80 12.47 -7.61 -1.27
C THR A 80 11.52 -6.45 -1.50
N GLU A 81 10.91 -6.47 -2.67
CA GLU A 81 9.82 -5.59 -3.07
C GLU A 81 8.55 -6.44 -3.08
N VAL A 82 7.56 -6.07 -2.27
CA VAL A 82 6.32 -6.83 -2.09
C VAL A 82 5.14 -5.99 -2.54
N SER A 83 4.30 -6.57 -3.41
CA SER A 83 3.01 -6.00 -3.80
C SER A 83 1.89 -6.92 -3.35
N VAL A 84 0.97 -6.40 -2.56
CA VAL A 84 -0.22 -7.10 -2.07
C VAL A 84 -1.42 -6.57 -2.83
N PHE A 85 -2.09 -7.46 -3.56
CA PHE A 85 -3.30 -7.17 -4.31
C PHE A 85 -4.49 -7.68 -3.51
N ILE A 86 -5.46 -6.79 -3.30
CA ILE A 86 -6.69 -7.10 -2.57
C ILE A 86 -7.84 -6.79 -3.50
N ASP A 87 -8.72 -7.78 -3.72
CA ASP A 87 -9.91 -7.62 -4.55
C ASP A 87 -11.18 -7.39 -3.71
N ARG A 88 -12.31 -7.23 -4.41
CA ARG A 88 -13.61 -6.91 -3.81
C ARG A 88 -14.15 -7.99 -2.88
N SER A 89 -13.65 -9.22 -2.99
CA SER A 89 -13.97 -10.34 -2.09
C SER A 89 -13.07 -10.37 -0.85
N PHE A 90 -12.12 -9.44 -0.75
CA PHE A 90 -11.02 -9.43 0.19
C PHE A 90 -10.05 -10.61 0.02
N ALA A 91 -10.04 -11.26 -1.14
CA ALA A 91 -8.99 -12.21 -1.47
C ALA A 91 -7.66 -11.46 -1.65
N VAL A 92 -6.59 -12.07 -1.16
CA VAL A 92 -5.25 -11.49 -1.13
C VAL A 92 -4.33 -12.30 -2.05
N GLN A 93 -3.59 -11.60 -2.91
CA GLN A 93 -2.48 -12.16 -3.67
C GLN A 93 -1.23 -11.36 -3.34
N ARG A 94 -0.13 -12.04 -3.03
CA ARG A 94 1.15 -11.41 -2.69
C ARG A 94 2.19 -11.75 -3.74
N HIS A 95 2.77 -10.71 -4.33
CA HIS A 95 3.88 -10.84 -5.28
C HIS A 95 5.14 -10.30 -4.61
N THR A 96 6.12 -11.17 -4.40
CA THR A 96 7.40 -10.82 -3.79
C THR A 96 8.49 -10.91 -4.83
N LYS A 97 9.16 -9.79 -5.10
CA LYS A 97 10.34 -9.71 -5.96
C LYS A 97 11.59 -9.62 -5.10
N ASN A 98 12.48 -10.58 -5.26
CA ASN A 98 13.81 -10.53 -4.64
C ASN A 98 14.69 -9.56 -5.44
N LEU A 99 15.22 -8.52 -4.80
CA LEU A 99 15.97 -7.46 -5.48
C LEU A 99 17.39 -7.88 -5.86
N ALA A 100 17.97 -8.86 -5.16
CA ALA A 100 19.29 -9.40 -5.49
C ALA A 100 19.29 -10.30 -6.73
N THR A 101 18.19 -11.04 -6.95
CA THR A 101 18.08 -12.03 -8.03
C THR A 101 17.11 -11.63 -9.14
N GLY A 102 16.24 -10.65 -8.90
CA GLY A 102 15.16 -10.26 -9.80
C GLY A 102 13.98 -11.24 -9.85
N ASN A 103 14.06 -12.38 -9.16
CA ASN A 103 13.02 -13.41 -9.19
C ASN A 103 11.74 -12.97 -8.48
N VAL A 104 10.58 -13.32 -9.07
CA VAL A 104 9.26 -13.02 -8.52
C VAL A 104 8.59 -14.32 -8.06
N THR A 105 8.09 -14.32 -6.83
CA THR A 105 7.28 -15.40 -6.24
C THR A 105 5.88 -14.90 -5.95
N MET A 106 4.86 -15.74 -6.18
CA MET A 106 3.46 -15.43 -5.92
C MET A 106 2.90 -16.37 -4.85
N THR A 107 2.19 -15.83 -3.86
CA THR A 107 1.56 -16.58 -2.77
C THR A 107 0.20 -16.00 -2.43
#